data_AF-A0A8T6DLW7-F1
#
_entry.id   AF-A0A8T6DLW7-F1
#
_cell.length_a   1.000
_cell.length_b   1.000
_cell.length_c   1.000
_cell.angle_alpha   90.00
_cell.angle_beta   90.00
_cell.angle_gamma   90.00
#
_symmetry.space_group_name_H-M   'P 1'
#
loop_
_entity.id
_entity.type
_entity.pdbx_description
1 polymer ?
#
loop_
_entity_poly.entity_id
_entity_poly.type
_entity_poly.pdbx_seq_one_letter_code
_entity_poly.pdbx_strand_id
1 'polypeptide(L)'
;AGLYRTGFMNGGLPAKTYRTVVVIGLGVGLPLATLGVVITAISDYSREVAFIGQIPNTLGTIPASLGYMALIILWNNGADNWLKRRLCAAGRMALTNYLTQTVMGVLALSILLGDVDSVTRAPVLLFAFMVWALQLWWSQAWLSRFLYGPAEWVWRVATYRKIQPLRRVRESY
;
A
#
# COMPACT_ATOMS: atom_id res chain seq x y z
N ALA A 1 10.65 -15.49 -8.92
CA ALA A 1 10.03 -16.68 -9.55
C ALA A 1 9.73 -17.82 -8.57
N GLY A 2 10.58 -18.12 -7.58
CA GLY A 2 10.39 -19.24 -6.64
C GLY A 2 9.09 -19.20 -5.82
N LEU A 3 8.80 -18.09 -5.12
CA LEU A 3 7.64 -17.98 -4.21
C LEU A 3 6.26 -18.06 -4.90
N TYR A 4 6.18 -17.72 -6.18
CA TYR A 4 4.94 -17.86 -6.95
C TYR A 4 4.67 -19.33 -7.30
N ARG A 5 5.73 -20.07 -7.65
CA ARG A 5 5.64 -21.50 -7.99
C ARG A 5 5.35 -22.37 -6.77
N THR A 6 5.74 -21.96 -5.57
CA THR A 6 5.45 -22.69 -4.32
C THR A 6 4.02 -22.49 -3.80
N GLY A 7 3.19 -21.67 -4.47
CA GLY A 7 1.85 -21.33 -4.00
C GLY A 7 1.81 -20.39 -2.80
N PHE A 8 2.97 -19.90 -2.32
CA PHE A 8 3.07 -19.00 -1.17
C PHE A 8 2.25 -17.72 -1.39
N MET A 9 2.43 -17.07 -2.55
CA MET A 9 1.75 -15.81 -2.89
C MET A 9 0.24 -15.97 -3.10
N ASN A 10 -0.23 -17.18 -3.41
CA ASN A 10 -1.64 -17.46 -3.65
C ASN A 10 -2.40 -17.86 -2.37
N GLY A 11 -1.75 -17.84 -1.20
CA GLY A 11 -2.39 -18.23 0.05
C GLY A 11 -2.59 -19.74 0.22
N GLY A 12 -1.97 -20.57 -0.62
CA GLY A 12 -2.23 -22.01 -0.70
C GLY A 12 -1.49 -22.89 0.32
N LEU A 13 -0.63 -22.31 1.16
CA LEU A 13 0.13 -23.05 2.18
C LEU A 13 -0.63 -23.11 3.53
N PRO A 14 -0.25 -24.03 4.44
CA PRO A 14 -0.84 -24.08 5.77
C PRO A 14 -0.65 -22.76 6.55
N ALA A 15 -1.66 -22.37 7.34
CA ALA A 15 -1.60 -21.14 8.15
C ALA A 15 -0.38 -21.09 9.09
N LYS A 16 0.08 -22.26 9.58
CA LYS A 16 1.29 -22.38 10.40
C LYS A 16 2.53 -21.83 9.68
N THR A 17 2.68 -22.11 8.39
CA THR A 17 3.81 -21.64 7.58
C THR A 17 3.83 -20.12 7.52
N TYR A 18 2.69 -19.49 7.25
CA TYR A 18 2.60 -18.03 7.23
C TYR A 18 2.87 -17.42 8.61
N ARG A 19 2.33 -18.01 9.69
CA ARG A 19 2.59 -17.52 11.06
C ARG A 19 4.08 -17.58 11.40
N THR A 20 4.78 -18.65 11.02
CA THR A 20 6.23 -18.74 11.19
C THR A 20 6.96 -17.66 10.41
N VAL A 21 6.57 -17.40 9.16
CA VAL A 21 7.18 -16.32 8.35
C VAL A 21 6.89 -14.95 8.92
N VAL A 22 5.70 -14.70 9.49
CA VAL A 22 5.41 -13.45 10.21
C VAL A 22 6.34 -13.27 11.40
N VAL A 23 6.44 -14.29 12.28
CA VAL A 23 7.24 -14.22 13.51
C VAL A 23 8.71 -14.02 13.19
N ILE A 24 9.28 -14.80 12.28
CA ILE A 24 10.70 -14.70 11.91
C ILE A 24 10.94 -13.41 11.11
N GLY A 25 10.10 -13.14 10.11
CA GLY A 25 10.27 -12.01 9.20
C GLY A 25 10.20 -10.66 9.92
N LEU A 26 9.16 -10.46 10.75
CA LEU A 26 9.03 -9.24 11.54
C LEU A 26 9.96 -9.22 12.76
N GLY A 27 10.17 -10.38 13.40
CA GLY A 27 11.06 -10.50 14.55
C GLY A 27 12.54 -10.26 14.23
N VAL A 28 12.98 -10.49 12.99
CA VAL A 28 14.32 -10.14 12.52
C VAL A 28 14.32 -8.79 11.80
N GLY A 29 13.34 -8.56 10.91
CA GLY A 29 13.31 -7.40 10.04
C GLY A 29 13.10 -6.08 10.78
N LEU A 30 12.17 -6.02 11.74
CA LEU A 30 11.90 -4.79 12.49
C LEU A 30 13.08 -4.40 13.38
N PRO A 31 13.69 -5.30 14.19
CA PRO A 31 14.87 -4.94 14.97
C PRO A 31 16.02 -4.41 14.12
N LEU A 32 16.34 -5.06 12.99
CA LEU A 32 17.40 -4.62 12.08
C LEU A 32 17.10 -3.24 11.47
N ALA A 33 15.85 -2.99 11.06
CA ALA A 33 15.45 -1.69 10.54
C ALA A 33 15.53 -0.60 11.62
N THR A 34 15.07 -0.90 12.84
CA THR A 34 15.15 0.04 13.98
C THR A 34 16.59 0.33 14.38
N LEU A 35 17.47 -0.68 14.37
CA LEU A 35 18.90 -0.51 14.65
C LEU A 35 19.54 0.47 13.65
N GLY A 36 19.24 0.32 12.36
CA GLY A 36 19.74 1.24 11.33
C GLY A 36 19.27 2.69 11.54
N VAL A 37 18.00 2.87 11.93
CA VAL A 37 17.45 4.20 12.25
C VAL A 37 18.10 4.78 13.51
N VAL A 38 18.27 3.98 14.57
CA VAL A 38 18.89 4.41 15.82
C VAL A 38 20.34 4.83 15.58
N ILE A 39 21.14 4.02 14.86
CA ILE A 39 22.53 4.36 14.50
C ILE A 39 22.61 5.69 13.75
N THR A 40 21.67 5.92 12.82
CA THR A 40 21.62 7.17 12.06
C THR A 40 21.23 8.36 12.95
N ALA A 41 20.27 8.16 13.86
CA ALA A 41 19.77 9.20 14.75
C ALA A 41 20.79 9.63 15.81
N ILE A 42 21.51 8.68 16.43
CA ILE A 42 22.58 8.98 17.41
C ILE A 42 23.82 9.61 16.77
N SER A 43 23.94 9.52 15.45
CA SER A 43 25.08 10.04 14.69
C SER A 43 24.76 11.35 13.97
N ASP A 44 23.73 12.08 14.44
CA ASP A 44 23.23 13.35 13.90
C ASP A 44 23.00 13.33 12.38
N TYR A 45 22.58 12.18 11.84
CA TYR A 45 22.38 12.01 10.39
C TYR A 45 23.62 12.36 9.55
N SER A 46 24.82 12.25 10.11
CA SER A 46 26.07 12.52 9.41
C SER A 46 26.20 11.64 8.15
N ARG A 47 26.67 12.24 7.04
CA ARG A 47 26.76 11.53 5.75
C ARG A 47 27.69 10.32 5.80
N GLU A 48 28.68 10.32 6.69
CA GLU A 48 29.64 9.24 6.87
C GLU A 48 29.00 8.00 7.53
N VAL A 49 28.12 8.22 8.52
CA VAL A 49 27.41 7.13 9.22
C VAL A 49 26.11 6.73 8.53
N ALA A 50 25.56 7.59 7.67
CA ALA A 50 24.38 7.27 6.86
C ALA A 50 24.57 5.99 6.03
N PHE A 51 25.75 5.75 5.47
CA PHE A 51 26.06 4.51 4.75
C PHE A 51 26.08 3.28 5.66
N ILE A 52 26.56 3.42 6.89
CA ILE A 52 26.61 2.33 7.88
C ILE A 52 25.20 2.01 8.39
N GLY A 53 24.38 3.02 8.67
CA GLY A 53 22.98 2.85 9.09
C GLY A 53 22.09 2.21 8.01
N GLN A 54 22.45 2.33 6.73
CA GLN A 54 21.74 1.69 5.61
C GLN A 54 21.94 0.18 5.54
N ILE A 55 23.07 -0.36 6.02
CA ILE A 55 23.36 -1.80 5.94
C ILE A 55 22.34 -2.62 6.76
N PRO A 56 22.13 -2.34 8.06
CA PRO A 56 21.10 -3.02 8.84
C PRO A 56 19.69 -2.82 8.27
N ASN A 57 19.38 -1.62 7.77
CA ASN A 57 18.06 -1.31 7.21
C ASN A 57 17.78 -2.14 5.95
N THR A 58 18.76 -2.26 5.06
CA THR A 58 18.67 -3.06 3.84
C THR A 58 18.52 -4.54 4.17
N LEU A 59 19.31 -5.05 5.13
CA LEU A 59 19.20 -6.44 5.59
C LEU A 59 17.86 -6.74 6.26
N GLY A 60 17.31 -5.76 7.00
CA GLY A 60 15.99 -5.88 7.63
C GLY A 60 14.82 -5.81 6.66
N THR A 61 15.00 -5.16 5.49
CA THR A 61 13.92 -4.93 4.52
C THR A 61 13.38 -6.23 3.93
N ILE A 62 14.24 -7.18 3.57
CA ILE A 62 13.80 -8.44 2.95
C ILE A 62 12.96 -9.29 3.94
N PRO A 63 13.45 -9.60 5.16
CA PRO A 63 12.66 -10.31 6.16
C PRO A 63 11.37 -9.59 6.54
N ALA A 64 11.41 -8.27 6.74
CA ALA A 64 10.23 -7.48 7.09
C ALA A 64 9.18 -7.54 5.98
N SER A 65 9.59 -7.40 4.72
CA SER A 65 8.69 -7.47 3.56
C SER A 65 8.01 -8.85 3.45
N LEU A 66 8.76 -9.93 3.68
CA LEU A 66 8.20 -11.28 3.72
C LEU A 66 7.23 -11.47 4.89
N GLY A 67 7.56 -10.90 6.06
CA GLY A 67 6.70 -10.90 7.24
C GLY A 67 5.39 -10.16 7.00
N TYR A 68 5.44 -8.95 6.42
CA TYR A 68 4.26 -8.17 6.06
C TYR A 68 3.41 -8.89 5.00
N MET A 69 4.03 -9.48 3.96
CA MET A 69 3.32 -10.25 2.95
C MET A 69 2.58 -11.45 3.58
N ALA A 70 3.25 -12.22 4.44
CA ALA A 70 2.64 -13.35 5.14
C ALA A 70 1.48 -12.92 6.05
N LEU A 71 1.63 -11.76 6.72
CA LEU A 71 0.60 -11.18 7.57
C LEU A 71 -0.65 -10.80 6.76
N ILE A 72 -0.44 -10.12 5.62
CA ILE A 72 -1.53 -9.73 4.71
C ILE A 72 -2.23 -10.97 4.14
N ILE A 73 -1.48 -12.03 3.77
CA ILE A 73 -2.06 -13.28 3.27
C ILE A 73 -2.89 -13.98 4.35
N LEU A 74 -2.39 -14.07 5.59
CA LEU A 74 -3.16 -14.62 6.72
C LEU A 74 -4.46 -13.85 6.94
N TRP A 75 -4.37 -12.52 6.93
CA TRP A 75 -5.55 -11.67 7.05
C TRP A 75 -6.51 -11.87 5.86
N ASN A 76 -5.98 -12.03 4.65
CA ASN A 76 -6.76 -12.32 3.46
C ASN A 76 -7.47 -13.68 3.50
N ASN A 77 -6.85 -14.70 4.09
CA ASN A 77 -7.44 -16.03 4.26
C ASN A 77 -8.47 -16.11 5.41
N GLY A 78 -8.48 -15.13 6.31
CA GLY A 78 -9.48 -15.03 7.38
C GLY A 78 -10.86 -14.55 6.90
N ALA A 79 -11.79 -14.42 7.84
CA ALA A 79 -13.17 -13.99 7.55
C ALA A 79 -13.23 -12.66 6.77
N ASP A 80 -14.20 -12.57 5.87
CA ASP A 80 -14.47 -11.34 5.15
C ASP A 80 -15.04 -10.27 6.10
N ASN A 81 -14.62 -9.03 5.90
CA ASN A 81 -15.03 -7.91 6.74
C ASN A 81 -15.09 -6.61 5.92
N TRP A 82 -15.75 -5.60 6.47
CA TRP A 82 -15.97 -4.33 5.76
C TRP A 82 -14.65 -3.66 5.34
N LEU A 83 -13.60 -3.73 6.17
CA LEU A 83 -12.31 -3.13 5.90
C LEU A 83 -11.57 -3.85 4.77
N LYS A 84 -11.59 -5.20 4.75
CA LYS A 84 -11.06 -6.02 3.66
C LYS A 84 -11.71 -5.63 2.33
N ARG A 85 -13.04 -5.55 2.28
CA ARG A 85 -13.76 -5.13 1.06
C ARG A 85 -13.32 -3.76 0.56
N ARG A 86 -13.16 -2.78 1.47
CA ARG A 86 -12.74 -1.41 1.13
C ARG A 86 -11.29 -1.36 0.64
N LEU A 87 -10.38 -2.07 1.30
CA LEU A 87 -8.98 -2.16 0.88
C LEU A 87 -8.84 -2.86 -0.47
N CYS A 88 -9.58 -3.95 -0.70
CA CYS A 88 -9.62 -4.62 -2.00
C CYS A 88 -10.17 -3.70 -3.11
N ALA A 89 -11.21 -2.92 -2.82
CA ALA A 89 -11.76 -1.96 -3.77
C ALA A 89 -10.76 -0.83 -4.08
N ALA A 90 -10.10 -0.27 -3.07
CA ALA A 90 -9.06 0.74 -3.25
C ALA A 90 -7.87 0.19 -4.06
N GLY A 91 -7.46 -1.06 -3.83
CA GLY A 91 -6.42 -1.73 -4.61
C GLY A 91 -6.82 -1.98 -6.07
N ARG A 92 -8.09 -2.29 -6.35
CA ARG A 92 -8.62 -2.39 -7.72
C ARG A 92 -8.67 -1.05 -8.46
N MET A 93 -8.60 0.06 -7.73
CA MET A 93 -8.56 1.43 -8.24
C MET A 93 -7.20 2.11 -7.95
N ALA A 94 -6.11 1.34 -7.88
CA ALA A 94 -4.80 1.86 -7.49
C ALA A 94 -4.30 3.03 -8.36
N LEU A 95 -4.47 2.98 -9.68
CA LEU A 95 -4.05 4.03 -10.60
C LEU A 95 -4.95 5.27 -10.47
N THR A 96 -6.27 5.07 -10.40
CA THR A 96 -7.21 6.17 -10.18
C THR A 96 -6.90 6.86 -8.85
N ASN A 97 -6.75 6.08 -7.77
CA ASN A 97 -6.43 6.61 -6.45
C ASN A 97 -5.07 7.32 -6.43
N TYR A 98 -4.06 6.78 -7.12
CA TYR A 98 -2.77 7.45 -7.25
C TYR A 98 -2.90 8.82 -7.92
N LEU A 99 -3.63 8.91 -9.04
CA LEU A 99 -3.81 10.19 -9.74
C LEU A 99 -4.63 11.18 -8.90
N THR A 100 -5.70 10.73 -8.25
CA THR A 100 -6.52 11.63 -7.43
C THR A 100 -5.78 12.12 -6.19
N GLN A 101 -5.02 11.28 -5.48
CA GLN A 101 -4.21 11.76 -4.35
C GLN A 101 -3.13 12.74 -4.80
N THR A 102 -2.50 12.53 -5.96
CA THR A 102 -1.49 13.45 -6.47
C THR A 102 -2.10 14.81 -6.78
N VAL A 103 -3.25 14.84 -7.47
CA VAL A 103 -3.97 16.09 -7.75
C VAL A 103 -4.38 16.77 -6.43
N MET A 104 -4.98 16.04 -5.49
CA MET A 104 -5.37 16.60 -4.19
C MET A 104 -4.15 17.13 -3.42
N GLY A 105 -3.03 16.40 -3.42
CA GLY A 105 -1.80 16.80 -2.74
C GLY A 105 -1.18 18.06 -3.35
N VAL A 106 -1.10 18.14 -4.68
CA VAL A 106 -0.59 19.33 -5.38
C VAL A 106 -1.49 20.53 -5.11
N LEU A 107 -2.81 20.38 -5.20
CA LEU A 107 -3.75 21.47 -4.89
C LEU A 107 -3.68 21.89 -3.42
N ALA A 108 -3.57 20.93 -2.50
CA ALA A 108 -3.44 21.24 -1.08
C ALA A 108 -2.14 22.00 -0.77
N LEU A 109 -1.02 21.56 -1.34
CA LEU A 109 0.27 22.23 -1.16
C LEU A 109 0.31 23.61 -1.82
N SER A 110 -0.32 23.78 -2.99
CA SER A 110 -0.32 25.06 -3.73
C SER A 110 -1.34 26.08 -3.24
N ILE A 111 -2.50 25.64 -2.71
CA ILE A 111 -3.62 26.53 -2.38
C ILE A 111 -3.89 26.59 -0.87
N LEU A 112 -3.88 25.44 -0.18
CA LEU A 112 -4.34 25.34 1.21
C LEU A 112 -3.21 25.57 2.23
N LEU A 113 -1.99 25.22 1.86
CA LEU A 113 -0.85 25.17 2.79
C LEU A 113 0.09 26.38 2.67
N GLY A 114 -0.14 27.27 1.69
CA GLY A 114 0.62 28.52 1.55
C GLY A 114 2.12 28.27 1.43
N ASP A 115 2.90 28.90 2.30
CA ASP A 115 4.36 28.74 2.34
C ASP A 115 4.73 27.36 2.90
N VAL A 116 5.13 26.44 2.02
CA VAL A 116 5.38 25.02 2.31
C VAL A 116 6.42 24.86 3.44
N ASP A 117 7.31 25.83 3.59
CA ASP A 117 8.36 25.85 4.60
C ASP A 117 7.85 26.06 6.03
N SER A 118 6.64 26.61 6.20
CA SER A 118 6.02 26.87 7.52
C SER A 118 5.14 25.73 8.03
N VAL A 119 4.85 24.74 7.18
CA VAL A 119 3.90 23.67 7.50
C VAL A 119 4.58 22.56 8.29
N THR A 120 4.14 22.40 9.53
CA THR A 120 4.60 21.29 10.37
C THR A 120 4.10 19.94 9.82
N ARG A 121 4.73 18.83 10.24
CA ARG A 121 4.41 17.48 9.73
C ARG A 121 2.99 17.02 10.09
N ALA A 122 2.39 17.57 11.15
CA ALA A 122 1.10 17.12 11.67
C ALA A 122 -0.09 17.41 10.72
N PRO A 123 -0.29 18.64 10.20
CA PRO A 123 -1.30 18.92 9.18
C PRO A 123 -1.19 18.05 7.93
N VAL A 124 0.04 17.79 7.46
CA VAL A 124 0.28 16.94 6.28
C VAL A 124 -0.15 15.50 6.54
N LEU A 125 0.16 14.96 7.72
CA LEU A 125 -0.29 13.62 8.12
C LEU A 125 -1.82 13.55 8.21
N LEU A 126 -2.46 14.55 8.83
CA LEU A 126 -3.91 14.62 8.92
C LEU A 126 -4.56 14.64 7.53
N PHE A 127 -4.04 15.47 6.62
CA PHE A 127 -4.48 15.53 5.24
C PHE A 127 -4.34 14.17 4.53
N ALA A 128 -3.20 13.49 4.68
CA ALA A 128 -2.98 12.16 4.11
C ALA A 128 -4.02 11.14 4.61
N PHE A 129 -4.30 11.12 5.91
CA PHE A 129 -5.34 10.24 6.48
C PHE A 129 -6.74 10.56 5.96
N MET A 130 -7.07 11.84 5.78
CA MET A 130 -8.34 12.26 5.17
C MET A 130 -8.47 11.77 3.72
N VAL A 131 -7.40 11.93 2.92
CA VAL A 131 -7.34 11.43 1.55
C VAL A 131 -7.52 9.91 1.52
N TRP A 132 -6.83 9.16 2.37
CA TRP A 132 -6.98 7.70 2.44
C TRP A 132 -8.39 7.28 2.85
N ALA A 133 -9.00 7.94 3.84
CA ALA A 133 -10.36 7.65 4.27
C ALA A 133 -11.37 7.88 3.12
N LEU A 134 -11.23 9.00 2.40
CA LEU A 134 -12.02 9.30 1.21
C LEU A 134 -11.81 8.24 0.13
N GLN A 135 -10.56 7.82 -0.10
CA GLN A 135 -10.21 6.80 -1.09
C GLN A 135 -10.77 5.42 -0.78
N LEU A 136 -10.77 5.02 0.49
CA LEU A 136 -11.40 3.77 0.90
C LEU A 136 -12.91 3.83 0.70
N TRP A 137 -13.54 4.97 1.02
CA TRP A 137 -14.98 5.15 0.90
C TRP A 137 -15.45 5.15 -0.57
N TRP A 138 -14.90 6.05 -1.40
CA TRP A 138 -15.37 6.21 -2.78
C TRP A 138 -15.02 5.02 -3.68
N SER A 139 -13.92 4.30 -3.43
CA SER A 139 -13.51 3.18 -4.29
C SER A 139 -14.56 2.07 -4.27
N GLN A 140 -15.11 1.77 -3.09
CA GLN A 140 -16.19 0.80 -2.97
C GLN A 140 -17.51 1.32 -3.56
N ALA A 141 -17.84 2.59 -3.33
CA ALA A 141 -19.04 3.19 -3.90
C ALA A 141 -18.99 3.16 -5.44
N TRP A 142 -17.84 3.45 -6.03
CA TRP A 142 -17.60 3.40 -7.46
C TRP A 142 -17.71 1.97 -8.02
N LEU A 143 -16.97 1.01 -7.45
CA LEU A 143 -16.95 -0.38 -7.92
C LEU A 143 -18.25 -1.15 -7.65
N SER A 144 -19.17 -0.58 -6.86
CA SER A 144 -20.54 -1.10 -6.77
C SER A 144 -21.33 -0.91 -8.07
N ARG A 145 -20.95 0.09 -8.90
CA ARG A 145 -21.62 0.48 -10.15
C ARG A 145 -20.78 0.17 -11.40
N PHE A 146 -19.45 0.21 -11.28
CA PHE A 146 -18.51 0.07 -12.39
C PHE A 146 -17.53 -1.09 -12.19
N LEU A 147 -17.00 -1.64 -13.29
CA LEU A 147 -16.07 -2.78 -13.28
C LEU A 147 -14.63 -2.38 -12.94
N TYR A 148 -14.25 -1.16 -13.29
CA TYR A 148 -12.90 -0.62 -13.17
C TYR A 148 -12.95 0.82 -12.66
N GLY A 149 -11.86 1.31 -12.07
CA GLY A 149 -11.68 2.75 -11.89
C GLY A 149 -11.53 3.45 -13.24
N PRO A 150 -11.81 4.77 -13.32
CA PRO A 150 -11.71 5.54 -14.56
C PRO A 150 -10.35 5.41 -15.25
N ALA A 151 -9.25 5.59 -14.50
CA ALA A 151 -7.91 5.54 -15.07
C ALA A 151 -7.52 4.13 -15.49
N GLU A 152 -7.90 3.11 -14.71
CA GLU A 152 -7.69 1.70 -15.05
C GLU A 152 -8.44 1.31 -16.33
N TRP A 153 -9.65 1.84 -16.52
CA TRP A 153 -10.43 1.62 -17.73
C TRP A 153 -9.75 2.26 -18.94
N VAL A 154 -9.35 3.53 -18.85
CA VAL A 154 -8.61 4.22 -19.92
C VAL A 154 -7.33 3.44 -20.26
N TRP A 155 -6.59 3.01 -19.24
CA TRP A 155 -5.37 2.22 -19.43
C TRP A 155 -5.63 0.90 -20.16
N ARG A 156 -6.71 0.18 -19.81
CA ARG A 156 -7.09 -1.07 -20.50
C ARG A 156 -7.51 -0.80 -21.94
N VAL A 157 -8.29 0.24 -22.19
CA VAL A 157 -8.70 0.61 -23.56
C VAL A 157 -7.48 0.96 -24.40
N ALA A 158 -6.51 1.70 -23.85
CA ALA A 158 -5.26 2.02 -24.54
C ALA A 158 -4.41 0.77 -24.82
N THR A 159 -4.26 -0.12 -23.82
CA THR A 159 -3.45 -1.34 -23.94
C THR A 159 -4.03 -2.31 -24.97
N TYR A 160 -5.34 -2.59 -24.90
CA TYR A 160 -5.98 -3.56 -25.77
C TYR A 160 -6.55 -2.96 -27.06
N ARG A 161 -6.49 -1.63 -27.21
CA ARG A 161 -7.05 -0.86 -28.34
C ARG A 161 -8.51 -1.20 -28.64
N LYS A 162 -9.27 -1.58 -27.61
CA LYS A 162 -10.68 -1.98 -27.69
C LYS A 162 -11.44 -1.41 -26.50
N ILE A 163 -12.59 -0.80 -26.77
CA ILE A 163 -13.49 -0.29 -25.73
C ILE A 163 -13.96 -1.46 -24.85
N GLN A 164 -13.63 -1.39 -23.56
CA GLN A 164 -14.04 -2.38 -22.56
C GLN A 164 -15.37 -1.95 -21.93
N PRO A 165 -16.24 -2.89 -21.51
CA PRO A 165 -17.43 -2.54 -20.75
C PRO A 165 -17.03 -1.89 -19.42
N LEU A 166 -17.60 -0.72 -19.11
CA LEU A 166 -17.30 0.02 -17.89
C LEU A 166 -18.35 -0.22 -16.79
N ARG A 167 -19.64 -0.24 -17.15
CA ARG A 167 -20.74 -0.39 -16.21
C ARG A 167 -21.00 -1.87 -15.94
N ARG A 168 -21.26 -2.20 -14.68
CA ARG A 168 -21.68 -3.54 -14.30
C ARG A 168 -23.10 -3.79 -14.84
N VAL A 169 -23.26 -4.78 -15.70
CA VAL A 169 -24.61 -5.23 -16.10
C VAL A 169 -25.22 -5.88 -14.87
N ARG A 170 -26.33 -5.33 -14.39
CA ARG A 170 -27.07 -5.90 -13.27
C ARG A 170 -27.90 -7.03 -13.86
N GLU A 171 -27.50 -8.29 -13.66
CA GLU A 171 -28.39 -9.41 -13.92
C GLU A 171 -29.57 -9.28 -12.95
N SER A 172 -30.72 -8.89 -13.49
CA SER A 172 -32.01 -8.95 -12.80
C SER A 172 -32.43 -10.41 -12.73
N TYR A 173 -32.26 -11.01 -11.55
CA TYR A 173 -32.95 -12.24 -11.14
C TYR A 173 -34.34 -11.89 -10.61
#